data_AF-A0A7K3LV49-F1
#
_entry.id   AF-A0A7K3LV49-F1
#
_cell.length_a   1.000
_cell.length_b   1.000
_cell.length_c   1.000
_cell.angle_alpha   90.00
_cell.angle_beta   90.00
_cell.angle_gamma   90.00
#
_symmetry.space_group_name_H-M   'P 1'
#
loop_
_entity.id
_entity.type
_entity.pdbx_description
1 polymer ?
#
loop_
_entity_poly.entity_id
_entity_poly.type
_entity_poly.pdbx_seq_one_letter_code
_entity_poly.pdbx_strand_id
1 'polypeptide(L)'
;PTTTWNLKPLCRFHHRIKTFTTWRDFTDTLGLAVFESPTGHFFVGNAFRGTNLFPGLIGLADKPPDHPARRKTDTIHRQRRRRADRAQQRWDDENPPPF
;
A
#
# COMPACT_ATOMS: atom_id res chain seq x y z
N PRO A 1 -11.32 -6.36 -6.01
CA PRO A 1 -10.55 -5.38 -6.83
C PRO A 1 -10.01 -4.22 -5.98
N THR A 2 -8.81 -3.71 -6.29
CA THR A 2 -8.25 -2.50 -5.67
C THR A 2 -8.87 -1.26 -6.31
N THR A 3 -9.48 -0.39 -5.51
CA THR A 3 -10.14 0.86 -5.94
C THR A 3 -9.63 2.02 -5.09
N THR A 4 -9.77 3.26 -5.57
CA THR A 4 -9.35 4.46 -4.83
C THR A 4 -9.96 4.54 -3.42
N TRP A 5 -11.17 4.01 -3.24
CA TRP A 5 -11.89 3.98 -1.97
C TRP A 5 -11.37 2.94 -0.97
N ASN A 6 -10.66 1.90 -1.42
CA ASN A 6 -10.08 0.88 -0.53
C ASN A 6 -8.57 1.03 -0.32
N LEU A 7 -7.97 2.08 -0.87
CA LEU A 7 -6.58 2.46 -0.65
C LEU A 7 -6.46 3.37 0.58
N LYS A 8 -5.64 2.97 1.54
CA LYS A 8 -5.30 3.77 2.73
C LYS A 8 -3.81 4.09 2.72
N PRO A 9 -3.39 5.36 2.92
CA PRO A 9 -1.98 5.75 2.87
C PRO A 9 -1.27 5.34 4.17
N LEU A 10 -1.04 4.04 4.35
CA LEU A 10 -0.32 3.50 5.50
C LEU A 10 1.18 3.46 5.22
N CYS A 11 1.99 3.93 6.17
CA CYS A 11 3.43 3.68 6.13
C CYS A 11 3.72 2.17 6.30
N ARG A 12 4.94 1.74 5.97
CA ARG A 12 5.35 0.32 6.07
C ARG A 12 5.05 -0.28 7.44
N PHE A 13 5.25 0.47 8.52
CA PHE A 13 4.99 0.04 9.89
C PHE A 13 3.51 -0.25 10.12
N HIS A 14 2.63 0.73 9.89
CA HIS A 14 1.18 0.56 10.05
C HIS A 14 0.61 -0.51 9.10
N HIS A 15 1.14 -0.62 7.88
CA HIS A 15 0.73 -1.66 6.96
C HIS A 15 1.04 -3.06 7.50
N ARG A 16 2.22 -3.27 8.09
CA ARG A 16 2.59 -4.56 8.69
C ARG A 16 1.73 -4.88 9.90
N ILE A 17 1.51 -3.90 10.79
CA ILE A 17 0.66 -4.08 11.97
C ILE A 17 -0.74 -4.51 11.54
N LYS A 18 -1.40 -3.76 10.66
CA LYS A 18 -2.74 -4.09 10.17
C LYS A 18 -2.82 -5.49 9.52
N THR A 19 -1.77 -5.92 8.81
CA THR A 19 -1.81 -7.16 8.02
C THR A 19 -1.48 -8.40 8.85
N PHE A 20 -0.50 -8.30 9.74
CA PHE A 20 0.11 -9.45 10.41
C PHE A 20 -0.24 -9.54 11.90
N THR A 21 -1.15 -8.70 12.39
CA THR A 21 -1.61 -8.71 13.78
C THR A 21 -3.13 -8.58 13.85
N THR A 22 -3.68 -8.49 15.05
CA THR A 22 -5.13 -8.35 15.30
C THR A 22 -5.64 -6.91 15.27
N TRP A 23 -4.77 -5.93 14.98
CA TRP A 23 -5.20 -4.54 14.78
C TRP A 23 -6.16 -4.43 13.59
N ARG A 24 -7.23 -3.66 13.76
CA ARG A 24 -8.23 -3.40 12.72
C ARG A 24 -8.27 -1.93 12.37
N ASP A 25 -8.74 -1.62 11.16
CA ASP A 25 -8.93 -0.26 10.72
C ASP A 25 -10.20 -0.09 9.89
N PHE A 26 -10.93 0.98 10.15
CA PHE A 26 -12.13 1.34 9.40
C PHE A 26 -12.17 2.84 9.13
N THR A 27 -13.16 3.22 8.32
CA THR A 27 -13.48 4.61 8.04
C THR A 27 -14.81 4.89 8.70
N ASP A 28 -14.88 5.91 9.54
CA ASP A 28 -16.17 6.30 10.10
C ASP A 28 -17.03 7.07 9.07
N THR A 29 -18.22 7.45 9.48
CA THR A 29 -19.16 8.21 8.64
C THR A 29 -18.69 9.61 8.29
N LEU A 30 -17.73 10.16 9.05
CA LEU A 30 -17.10 11.46 8.80
C LEU A 30 -15.87 11.36 7.90
N GLY A 31 -15.50 10.14 7.48
CA GLY A 31 -14.34 9.92 6.62
C GLY A 31 -13.01 9.89 7.37
N LEU A 32 -13.02 9.72 8.69
CA LEU A 32 -11.82 9.62 9.52
C LEU A 32 -11.30 8.18 9.52
N ALA A 33 -9.97 8.04 9.47
CA ALA A 33 -9.32 6.75 9.64
C ALA A 33 -9.34 6.39 11.12
N VAL A 34 -9.94 5.27 11.48
CA VAL A 34 -9.95 4.78 12.87
C VAL A 34 -9.18 3.47 12.93
N PHE A 35 -8.29 3.36 13.91
CA PHE A 35 -7.58 2.13 14.25
C PHE A 35 -8.11 1.59 15.57
N GLU A 36 -8.46 0.31 15.58
CA GLU A 36 -8.83 -0.42 16.78
C GLU A 36 -7.64 -1.28 17.22
N SER A 37 -7.19 -1.08 18.45
CA SER A 37 -6.16 -1.92 19.05
C SER A 37 -6.72 -3.30 19.40
N PRO A 38 -5.85 -4.31 19.60
CA PRO A 38 -6.25 -5.62 20.09
C PRO A 38 -6.99 -5.60 21.45
N THR A 39 -6.80 -4.52 22.22
CA THR A 39 -7.45 -4.30 23.52
C THR A 39 -8.74 -3.47 23.41
N GLY A 40 -9.23 -3.19 22.19
CA GLY A 40 -10.48 -2.46 21.96
C GLY A 40 -10.38 -0.94 22.07
N HIS A 41 -9.16 -0.37 22.12
CA HIS A 41 -8.98 1.08 22.14
C HIS A 41 -9.01 1.64 20.72
N PHE A 42 -9.61 2.82 20.54
CA PHE A 42 -9.69 3.48 19.25
C PHE A 42 -8.71 4.65 19.15
N PHE A 43 -8.02 4.73 18.02
CA PHE A 43 -7.11 5.81 17.67
C PHE A 43 -7.57 6.43 16.36
N VAL A 44 -7.90 7.73 16.40
CA VAL A 44 -8.31 8.49 15.23
C VAL A 44 -7.07 9.05 14.53
N GLY A 45 -6.88 8.67 13.27
CA GLY A 45 -5.78 9.10 12.43
C GLY A 45 -6.11 10.34 11.58
N ASN A 46 -5.08 11.14 11.33
CA ASN A 46 -5.18 12.51 10.78
C ASN A 46 -5.47 12.54 9.27
N ALA A 47 -5.16 11.47 8.54
CA ALA A 47 -5.25 11.43 7.07
C ALA A 47 -5.78 10.09 6.57
N PHE A 48 -6.91 10.15 5.87
CA PHE A 48 -7.66 8.98 5.40
C PHE A 48 -7.42 8.69 3.90
N ARG A 49 -7.23 9.74 3.10
CA ARG A 49 -6.99 9.67 1.66
C ARG A 49 -5.72 10.42 1.28
N GLY A 50 -5.18 10.09 0.10
CA GLY A 50 -4.14 10.91 -0.53
C GLY A 50 -4.55 12.37 -0.64
N THR A 51 -5.84 12.67 -0.82
CA THR A 51 -6.37 14.05 -0.87
C THR A 51 -6.32 14.79 0.47
N ASN A 52 -6.30 14.10 1.62
CA ASN A 52 -6.11 14.76 2.91
C ASN A 52 -4.67 15.27 3.08
N LEU A 53 -3.71 14.54 2.51
CA LEU A 53 -2.29 14.92 2.51
C LEU A 53 -1.95 15.87 1.37
N PHE A 54 -2.67 15.75 0.24
CA PHE A 54 -2.44 16.51 -0.97
C PHE A 54 -3.78 17.09 -1.47
N PRO A 55 -4.24 18.21 -0.89
CA PRO A 55 -5.52 18.83 -1.28
C PRO A 55 -5.60 19.18 -2.77
N GLY A 56 -4.46 19.47 -3.42
CA GLY A 56 -4.39 19.72 -4.87
C GLY A 56 -4.76 18.52 -5.76
N LEU A 57 -4.98 17.33 -5.18
CA LEU A 57 -5.51 16.17 -5.89
C LEU A 57 -7.04 16.13 -5.92
N ILE A 58 -7.72 16.97 -5.14
CA ILE A 58 -9.18 17.01 -5.08
C ILE A 58 -9.73 17.50 -6.42
N GLY A 59 -10.69 16.77 -6.98
CA GLY A 59 -11.37 17.13 -8.23
C GLY A 59 -10.61 16.77 -9.51
N LEU A 60 -9.39 16.24 -9.43
CA LEU A 60 -8.77 15.63 -10.61
C LEU A 60 -9.50 14.33 -10.96
N ALA A 61 -9.89 14.22 -12.23
CA ALA A 61 -10.44 12.98 -12.76
C ALA A 61 -9.41 11.85 -12.69
N ASP A 62 -9.89 10.65 -12.37
CA ASP A 62 -9.07 9.44 -12.47
C ASP A 62 -8.56 9.30 -13.91
N LYS A 63 -7.27 9.01 -14.05
CA LYS A 63 -6.67 8.75 -15.36
C LYS A 63 -7.22 7.43 -15.91
N PRO A 64 -7.52 7.35 -17.22
CA PRO A 64 -8.03 6.12 -17.80
C PRO A 64 -7.03 4.97 -17.65
N PRO A 65 -7.49 3.70 -17.56
CA PRO A 65 -6.61 2.55 -17.31
C PRO A 65 -5.47 2.37 -18.32
N ASP A 66 -5.61 2.88 -19.53
CA ASP A 66 -4.64 2.80 -20.63
C ASP A 66 -3.71 4.03 -20.75
N HIS A 67 -3.82 4.99 -19.81
CA HIS A 67 -3.04 6.23 -19.84
C HIS A 67 -1.52 5.96 -19.96
N PRO A 68 -0.79 6.63 -20.87
CA PRO A 68 0.61 6.30 -21.19
C PRO A 68 1.56 6.37 -19.99
N ALA A 69 1.32 7.26 -19.03
CA ALA A 69 2.10 7.30 -17.78
C ALA A 69 2.09 5.96 -17.00
N ARG A 70 1.01 5.17 -17.09
CA ARG A 70 0.95 3.85 -16.45
C ARG A 70 1.92 2.87 -17.08
N ARG A 71 2.10 2.89 -18.41
CA ARG A 71 3.06 2.02 -19.13
C ARG A 71 4.50 2.21 -18.63
N LYS A 72 4.91 3.47 -18.40
CA LYS A 72 6.23 3.80 -17.87
C LYS A 72 6.42 3.25 -16.46
N THR A 73 5.43 3.48 -15.59
CA THR A 73 5.43 2.99 -14.20
C THR A 73 5.49 1.45 -14.15
N ASP A 74 4.68 0.77 -14.96
CA ASP A 74 4.65 -0.70 -15.04
C ASP A 74 5.99 -1.27 -15.51
N THR A 75 6.63 -0.60 -16.47
CA THR A 75 7.97 -0.97 -16.95
C THR A 75 9.00 -0.89 -15.83
N ILE A 76 9.02 0.21 -15.08
CA ILE A 76 9.95 0.40 -13.96
C ILE A 76 9.71 -0.65 -12.88
N HIS A 77 8.45 -0.91 -12.48
CA HIS A 77 8.13 -1.94 -11.49
C HIS A 77 8.55 -3.34 -11.95
N ARG A 78 8.32 -3.67 -13.23
CA ARG A 78 8.73 -4.95 -13.81
C ARG A 78 10.25 -5.11 -13.79
N GLN A 79 11.00 -4.07 -14.14
CA GLN A 79 12.46 -4.10 -14.08
C GLN A 79 12.98 -4.28 -12.65
N ARG A 80 12.39 -3.57 -11.67
CA ARG A 80 12.76 -3.72 -10.25
C ARG A 80 12.50 -5.12 -9.73
N ARG A 81 11.33 -5.71 -10.03
CA ARG A 81 11.01 -7.11 -9.66
C ARG A 81 12.03 -8.07 -10.27
N ARG A 82 12.26 -8.00 -11.59
CA ARG A 82 13.27 -8.83 -12.26
C ARG A 82 14.67 -8.74 -11.63
N ARG A 83 15.08 -7.55 -11.17
CA ARG A 83 16.36 -7.36 -10.49
C ARG A 83 16.39 -8.06 -9.13
N ALA A 84 15.32 -7.94 -8.34
CA ALA A 84 15.17 -8.63 -7.07
C ALA A 84 15.13 -10.15 -7.26
N ASP A 85 14.32 -10.65 -8.20
CA ASP A 85 14.19 -12.07 -8.52
C ASP A 85 15.55 -12.68 -8.91
N ARG A 86 16.32 -11.99 -9.77
CA ARG A 86 17.68 -12.42 -10.13
C ARG A 86 18.65 -12.39 -8.96
N ALA A 87 18.49 -11.45 -8.03
CA ALA A 87 19.35 -11.38 -6.85
C ALA A 87 19.03 -12.52 -5.88
N GLN A 88 17.74 -12.84 -5.70
CA GLN A 88 17.30 -14.00 -4.94
C GLN A 88 17.82 -15.29 -5.56
N GLN A 89 17.65 -15.45 -6.88
CA GLN A 89 18.13 -16.63 -7.60
C GLN A 89 19.64 -16.84 -7.43
N ARG A 90 20.46 -15.78 -7.57
CA ARG A 90 21.91 -15.89 -7.31
C ARG A 90 22.21 -16.33 -5.88
N TRP A 91 21.48 -15.80 -4.90
CA TRP A 91 21.65 -16.21 -3.51
C TRP A 91 21.25 -17.67 -3.29
N ASP A 92 20.14 -18.12 -3.89
CA ASP A 92 19.67 -19.51 -3.80
C ASP A 92 20.68 -20.48 -4.48
N ASP A 93 21.26 -20.09 -5.62
CA ASP A 93 22.27 -20.87 -6.34
C ASP A 93 23.58 -21.00 -5.52
N GLU A 94 23.98 -19.94 -4.81
CA GLU A 94 25.16 -19.91 -3.92
C GLU A 94 24.90 -20.60 -2.56
N ASN A 95 23.63 -20.65 -2.13
CA ASN A 95 23.20 -21.22 -0.85
C ASN A 95 22.10 -22.27 -1.09
N PRO A 96 22.42 -23.37 -1.80
CA PRO A 96 21.43 -24.40 -2.06
C PRO A 96 20.92 -24.94 -0.72
N PRO A 97 19.61 -25.22 -0.61
CA PRO A 97 19.04 -25.70 0.64
C PRO A 97 19.78 -26.96 1.09
N PRO A 98 20.10 -27.08 2.39
CA PRO A 98 20.52 -28.35 2.93
C PRO A 98 19.30 -29.25 2.81
N PHE A 99 19.43 -30.29 2.00
CA PHE A 99 18.49 -31.39 1.80
C PHE A 99 17.52 -31.63 2.97
#